data_AF-A0A2N7U752-F1
#
_entry.id   AF-A0A2N7U752-F1
#
_cell.length_a   1.000
_cell.length_b   1.000
_cell.length_c   1.000
_cell.angle_alpha   90.00
_cell.angle_beta   90.00
_cell.angle_gamma   90.00
#
_symmetry.space_group_name_H-M   'P 1'
#
loop_
_entity.id
_entity.type
_entity.pdbx_description
1 polymer ?
#
loop_
_entity_poly.entity_id
_entity_poly.type
_entity_poly.pdbx_seq_one_letter_code
_entity_poly.pdbx_strand_id
1 'polypeptide(L)'
;MAKPDAAPMTFLWHDYETFGADPRRDRASQFAAIRTDADFNEVGEPVELFCKPADDYLPHPQACLITGITPQQARRRGLPEAEFAGRIHALMSEPGTCALGYNSLRFDDEISRCLFYRNLLDPYSREWQNGNSRWDLIDAVRAFHALRPTGIEWPRREDGAPSFRLEDLTAANGIVHEGAHDAVADVRATIALAKLLRQCNPRLFDHLLQLRNKREVARRLDVPSRKPVLHISRRYPASRGCSALVVPLAEHPTNRNGVIVYDLSVDPEPLLTLGAEQIRQRVFVSSSDLAEGEERVPLKVIHINRSPVILPSSALKDVEGPRKGEYGDIVERLGLDLPACRANWKRLAASADVARKAVEVFAQPPPEGPGDPDLMLYGGGFFSPADRQQMQRVRDTDAWDLVGARFAFQDPRLEEMLFRYRARSYPDTLTSEELVRWEAFRWERLNDSTVAGFTLKDFAREIERLNQEVLSDRDRQVLEELVMHVEAMMPPQAFD
;
A
#
# COMPACT_ATOMS: atom_id res chain seq x y z
N MET A 1 38.51 3.70 -1.48
CA MET A 1 38.29 3.81 -0.03
C MET A 1 37.11 2.93 0.33
N ALA A 2 37.36 1.84 1.07
CA ALA A 2 36.33 0.88 1.47
C ALA A 2 35.28 1.60 2.33
N LYS A 3 34.00 1.43 2.01
CA LYS A 3 32.94 1.79 2.95
C LYS A 3 33.04 0.83 4.14
N PRO A 4 33.06 1.31 5.39
CA PRO A 4 33.06 0.44 6.56
C PRO A 4 31.74 -0.34 6.59
N ASP A 5 31.85 -1.63 6.93
CA ASP A 5 30.80 -2.62 7.20
C ASP A 5 29.36 -2.13 7.01
N ALA A 6 28.80 -2.31 5.80
CA ALA A 6 27.36 -2.22 5.64
C ALA A 6 26.74 -3.37 6.44
N ALA A 7 25.82 -3.06 7.34
CA ALA A 7 25.08 -4.05 8.11
C ALA A 7 24.54 -5.15 7.17
N PRO A 8 24.62 -6.44 7.56
CA PRO A 8 24.14 -7.53 6.72
C PRO A 8 22.66 -7.32 6.40
N MET A 9 22.30 -7.60 5.15
CA MET A 9 20.92 -7.48 4.69
C MET A 9 20.01 -8.41 5.48
N THR A 10 18.96 -7.87 6.10
CA THR A 10 17.88 -8.66 6.72
C THR A 10 16.55 -8.31 6.09
N PHE A 11 15.58 -9.21 6.21
CA PHE A 11 14.21 -8.97 5.81
C PHE A 11 13.34 -8.82 7.05
N LEU A 12 12.51 -7.79 7.09
CA LEU A 12 11.47 -7.63 8.11
C LEU A 12 10.13 -7.85 7.42
N TRP A 13 9.61 -9.05 7.58
CA TRP A 13 8.31 -9.47 7.08
C TRP A 13 7.25 -8.93 8.02
N HIS A 14 6.27 -8.20 7.51
CA HIS A 14 5.26 -7.59 8.37
C HIS A 14 3.89 -7.56 7.72
N ASP A 15 2.87 -7.47 8.58
CA ASP A 15 1.47 -7.35 8.22
C ASP A 15 0.72 -6.55 9.30
N TYR A 16 -0.32 -5.83 8.90
CA TYR A 16 -1.22 -5.13 9.81
C TYR A 16 -2.63 -5.69 9.71
N GLU A 17 -3.24 -5.86 10.88
CA GLU A 17 -4.69 -5.82 10.96
C GLU A 17 -5.14 -4.40 11.28
N THR A 18 -6.23 -3.97 10.63
CA THR A 18 -6.74 -2.60 10.73
C THR A 18 -8.23 -2.59 11.01
N PHE A 19 -8.71 -1.48 11.58
CA PHE A 19 -10.13 -1.27 11.82
C PHE A 19 -10.90 -0.78 10.58
N GLY A 20 -10.28 -0.77 9.40
CA GLY A 20 -10.90 -0.40 8.13
C GLY A 20 -9.90 -0.41 6.96
N ALA A 21 -10.42 -0.23 5.74
CA ALA A 21 -9.69 -0.44 4.50
C ALA A 21 -9.08 0.83 3.88
N ASP A 22 -9.33 2.02 4.42
CA ASP A 22 -8.71 3.26 3.98
C ASP A 22 -7.47 3.58 4.82
N PRO A 23 -6.25 3.36 4.30
CA PRO A 23 -5.03 3.53 5.09
C PRO A 23 -4.77 4.97 5.53
N ARG A 24 -5.46 5.95 4.94
CA ARG A 24 -5.31 7.36 5.33
C ARG A 24 -6.18 7.72 6.54
N ARG A 25 -7.33 7.07 6.68
CA ARG A 25 -8.36 7.40 7.69
C ARG A 25 -8.41 6.37 8.81
N ASP A 26 -8.34 5.10 8.44
CA ASP A 26 -8.50 3.99 9.37
C ASP A 26 -7.26 3.75 10.20
N ARG A 27 -7.47 3.12 11.36
CA ARG A 27 -6.44 2.90 12.38
C ARG A 27 -5.99 1.45 12.36
N ALA A 28 -4.69 1.25 12.59
CA ALA A 28 -4.14 -0.07 12.86
C ALA A 28 -4.72 -0.61 14.18
N SER A 29 -5.04 -1.90 14.22
CA SER A 29 -5.47 -2.62 15.42
C SER A 29 -4.34 -3.52 15.94
N GLN A 30 -3.62 -4.19 15.04
CA GLN A 30 -2.48 -5.06 15.34
C GLN A 30 -1.37 -4.88 14.30
N PHE A 31 -0.13 -5.12 14.71
CA PHE A 31 1.03 -5.26 13.84
C PHE A 31 1.76 -6.53 14.22
N ALA A 32 2.06 -7.36 13.22
CA ALA A 32 2.97 -8.49 13.37
C ALA A 32 4.20 -8.30 12.49
N ALA A 33 5.34 -8.76 12.99
CA ALA A 33 6.54 -8.87 12.17
C ALA A 33 7.45 -10.01 12.60
N ILE A 34 8.16 -10.56 11.61
CA ILE A 34 9.23 -11.54 11.81
C ILE A 34 10.44 -11.04 11.04
N ARG A 35 11.60 -11.00 11.69
CA ARG A 35 12.87 -10.71 11.03
C ARG A 35 13.49 -12.01 10.53
N THR A 36 14.08 -12.00 9.34
CA THR A 36 14.87 -13.11 8.82
C THR A 36 16.22 -12.66 8.29
N ASP A 37 17.15 -13.61 8.23
CA ASP A 37 18.38 -13.46 7.47
C ASP A 37 18.12 -13.48 5.94
N ALA A 38 19.20 -13.43 5.16
CA ALA A 38 19.14 -13.44 3.70
C ALA A 38 18.61 -14.76 3.10
N ASP A 39 18.59 -15.86 3.86
CA ASP A 39 18.09 -17.18 3.45
C ASP A 39 16.70 -17.49 4.03
N PHE A 40 16.06 -16.47 4.61
CA PHE A 40 14.71 -16.53 5.19
C PHE A 40 14.61 -17.40 6.45
N ASN A 41 15.71 -17.57 7.17
CA ASN A 41 15.70 -18.16 8.51
C ASN A 41 15.31 -17.08 9.52
N GLU A 42 14.36 -17.38 10.41
CA GLU A 42 13.91 -16.43 11.44
C GLU A 42 15.07 -16.01 12.36
N VAL A 43 15.13 -14.72 12.69
CA VAL A 43 16.14 -14.10 13.54
C VAL A 43 15.44 -13.38 14.68
N GLY A 44 15.69 -13.83 15.91
CA GLY A 44 14.99 -13.33 17.09
C GLY A 44 13.55 -13.85 17.20
N GLU A 45 12.80 -13.28 18.12
CA GLU A 45 11.40 -13.65 18.35
C GLU A 45 10.44 -12.88 17.44
N PRO A 46 9.31 -13.48 17.02
CA PRO A 46 8.22 -12.76 16.39
C PRO A 46 7.75 -11.57 17.24
N VAL A 47 7.45 -10.46 16.57
CA VAL A 47 6.87 -9.27 17.18
C VAL A 47 5.38 -9.27 16.94
N GLU A 48 4.59 -9.10 18.00
CA GLU A 48 3.15 -8.87 17.95
C GLU A 48 2.82 -7.66 18.83
N LEU A 49 2.23 -6.62 18.25
CA LEU A 49 1.85 -5.38 18.93
C LEU A 49 0.38 -5.08 18.65
N PHE A 50 -0.36 -4.65 19.66
CA PHE A 50 -1.70 -4.08 19.50
C PHE A 50 -1.64 -2.56 19.64
N CYS A 51 -2.50 -1.87 18.90
CA CYS A 51 -2.69 -0.43 19.04
C CYS A 51 -4.00 -0.15 19.76
N LYS A 52 -3.93 0.60 20.86
CA LYS A 52 -5.12 1.09 21.56
C LYS A 52 -5.84 2.10 20.66
N PRO A 53 -7.13 1.90 20.30
CA PRO A 53 -7.87 2.88 19.55
C PRO A 53 -8.12 4.13 20.39
N ALA A 54 -7.91 5.30 19.78
CA ALA A 54 -8.30 6.59 20.36
C ALA A 54 -9.83 6.75 20.33
N ASP A 55 -10.36 7.65 21.16
CA ASP A 55 -11.79 7.91 21.36
C ASP A 55 -12.41 8.84 20.30
N ASP A 56 -11.66 9.17 19.25
CA ASP A 56 -12.05 10.02 18.13
C ASP A 56 -12.31 9.22 16.83
N TYR A 57 -12.47 7.90 16.92
CA TYR A 57 -12.56 7.02 15.75
C TYR A 57 -13.58 5.89 15.95
N LEU A 58 -14.33 5.60 14.88
CA LEU A 58 -15.26 4.46 14.80
C LEU A 58 -14.65 3.34 13.95
N PRO A 59 -14.41 2.16 14.54
CA PRO A 59 -14.03 0.97 13.79
C PRO A 59 -15.12 0.53 12.81
N HIS A 60 -14.73 0.10 11.61
CA HIS A 60 -15.66 -0.51 10.67
C HIS A 60 -16.06 -1.90 11.16
N PRO A 61 -17.38 -2.20 11.32
CA PRO A 61 -17.82 -3.50 11.80
C PRO A 61 -17.31 -4.66 10.95
N GLN A 62 -17.36 -4.52 9.62
CA GLN A 62 -16.86 -5.53 8.69
C GLN A 62 -15.38 -5.87 8.90
N ALA A 63 -14.53 -4.88 9.22
CA ALA A 63 -13.12 -5.13 9.48
C ALA A 63 -12.93 -5.92 10.78
N CYS A 64 -13.68 -5.59 11.84
CA CYS A 64 -13.62 -6.34 13.10
C CYS A 64 -14.13 -7.77 12.94
N LEU A 65 -15.10 -8.03 12.05
CA LEU A 65 -15.56 -9.38 11.73
C LEU A 65 -14.49 -10.21 11.00
N ILE A 66 -13.80 -9.60 10.03
CA ILE A 66 -12.72 -10.25 9.28
C ILE A 66 -11.57 -10.61 10.23
N THR A 67 -11.05 -9.61 10.94
CA THR A 67 -9.88 -9.74 11.82
C THR A 67 -10.20 -10.48 13.13
N GLY A 68 -11.44 -10.41 13.60
CA GLY A 68 -11.82 -10.86 14.95
C GLY A 68 -11.30 -9.98 16.08
N ILE A 69 -10.63 -8.87 15.77
CA ILE A 69 -10.04 -7.98 16.77
C ILE A 69 -11.06 -6.91 17.15
N THR A 70 -11.52 -6.94 18.39
CA THR A 70 -12.44 -5.92 18.90
C THR A 70 -11.67 -4.72 19.48
N PRO A 71 -12.27 -3.51 19.50
CA PRO A 71 -11.65 -2.34 20.13
C PRO A 71 -11.32 -2.55 21.60
N GLN A 72 -12.11 -3.36 22.31
CA GLN A 72 -11.89 -3.76 23.70
C GLN A 72 -10.63 -4.62 23.84
N GLN A 73 -10.45 -5.60 22.96
CA GLN A 73 -9.25 -6.43 22.94
C GLN A 73 -8.00 -5.59 22.65
N ALA A 74 -8.07 -4.74 21.62
CA ALA A 74 -6.99 -3.84 21.25
C ALA A 74 -6.68 -2.82 22.35
N ARG A 75 -7.70 -2.31 23.06
CA ARG A 75 -7.51 -1.42 24.23
C ARG A 75 -6.87 -2.12 25.42
N ARG A 76 -7.20 -3.39 25.67
CA ARG A 76 -6.66 -4.17 26.80
C ARG A 76 -5.22 -4.61 26.58
N ARG A 77 -4.87 -4.99 25.34
CA ARG A 77 -3.54 -5.52 24.97
C ARG A 77 -2.60 -4.45 24.41
N GLY A 78 -3.15 -3.35 23.90
CA GLY A 78 -2.44 -2.43 23.04
C GLY A 78 -1.78 -1.26 23.75
N LEU A 79 -0.83 -0.69 23.03
CA LEU A 79 -0.08 0.50 23.41
C LEU A 79 -0.81 1.76 22.90
N PRO A 80 -0.61 2.93 23.52
CA PRO A 80 -0.93 4.21 22.89
C PRO A 80 -0.34 4.32 21.47
N GLU A 81 -1.04 4.98 20.53
CA GLU A 81 -0.64 5.05 19.11
C GLU A 81 0.81 5.59 18.96
N ALA A 82 1.22 6.54 19.80
CA ALA A 82 2.58 7.09 19.85
C ALA A 82 3.66 6.03 20.12
N GLU A 83 3.43 5.17 21.11
CA GLU A 83 4.36 4.11 21.50
C GLU A 83 4.36 2.98 20.47
N PHE A 84 3.17 2.60 19.99
CA PHE A 84 2.99 1.62 18.92
C PHE A 84 3.77 2.05 17.65
N ALA A 85 3.58 3.29 17.19
CA ALA A 85 4.30 3.87 16.06
C ALA A 85 5.81 3.90 16.30
N GLY A 86 6.25 4.29 17.50
CA GLY A 86 7.66 4.34 17.88
C GLY A 86 8.35 2.97 17.79
N ARG A 87 7.71 1.91 18.31
CA ARG A 87 8.25 0.53 18.26
C ARG A 87 8.34 0.01 16.83
N ILE A 88 7.30 0.20 16.02
CA ILE A 88 7.31 -0.25 14.62
C ILE A 88 8.37 0.51 13.82
N HIS A 89 8.46 1.83 14.00
CA HIS A 89 9.46 2.64 13.31
C HIS A 89 10.88 2.18 13.66
N ALA A 90 11.16 1.86 14.94
CA ALA A 90 12.45 1.34 15.36
C ALA A 90 12.80 0.02 14.65
N LEU A 91 11.87 -0.94 14.64
CA LEU A 91 12.04 -2.23 13.95
C LEU A 91 12.31 -2.06 12.46
N MET A 92 11.51 -1.23 11.78
CA MET A 92 11.66 -0.98 10.34
C MET A 92 12.91 -0.16 9.99
N SER A 93 13.48 0.58 10.96
CA SER A 93 14.62 1.47 10.75
C SER A 93 15.97 0.85 11.10
N GLU A 94 16.00 -0.40 11.59
CA GLU A 94 17.25 -1.14 11.78
C GLU A 94 18.08 -1.14 10.48
N PRO A 95 19.38 -0.79 10.51
CA PRO A 95 20.22 -0.70 9.32
C PRO A 95 20.26 -1.99 8.49
N GLY A 96 20.19 -1.87 7.17
CA GLY A 96 20.21 -3.02 6.25
C GLY A 96 18.88 -3.77 6.12
N THR A 97 17.78 -3.23 6.62
CA THR A 97 16.46 -3.89 6.58
C THR A 97 15.76 -3.71 5.23
N CYS A 98 15.27 -4.80 4.62
CA CYS A 98 14.18 -4.76 3.64
C CYS A 98 12.86 -5.05 4.34
N ALA A 99 12.03 -4.01 4.54
CA ALA A 99 10.67 -4.20 5.05
C ALA A 99 9.75 -4.64 3.91
N LEU A 100 9.03 -5.75 4.09
CA LEU A 100 8.14 -6.30 3.06
C LEU A 100 6.99 -7.10 3.67
N GLY A 101 5.98 -7.36 2.85
CA GLY A 101 4.84 -8.21 3.19
C GLY A 101 4.15 -8.68 1.92
N TYR A 102 2.87 -9.02 2.03
CA TYR A 102 2.03 -9.41 0.91
C TYR A 102 1.05 -8.27 0.57
N ASN A 103 1.23 -7.60 -0.58
CA ASN A 103 0.51 -6.38 -0.96
C ASN A 103 0.82 -5.14 -0.07
N SER A 104 1.92 -5.19 0.67
CA SER A 104 2.30 -4.17 1.66
C SER A 104 2.55 -2.77 1.06
N LEU A 105 3.18 -2.67 -0.11
CA LEU A 105 3.50 -1.38 -0.76
C LEU A 105 2.26 -0.55 -1.10
N ARG A 106 1.08 -1.17 -1.12
CA ARG A 106 -0.19 -0.52 -1.50
C ARG A 106 -1.15 -0.34 -0.33
N PHE A 107 -0.88 -0.97 0.80
CA PHE A 107 -1.74 -0.93 1.99
C PHE A 107 -0.93 -0.67 3.26
N ASP A 108 -0.21 -1.67 3.78
CA ASP A 108 0.55 -1.63 5.04
C ASP A 108 1.59 -0.51 5.11
N ASP A 109 2.24 -0.20 3.99
CA ASP A 109 3.18 0.90 3.91
C ASP A 109 2.50 2.27 3.96
N GLU A 110 1.28 2.37 3.41
CA GLU A 110 0.47 3.59 3.52
C GLU A 110 -0.05 3.73 4.96
N ILE A 111 -0.47 2.63 5.61
CA ILE A 111 -0.76 2.59 7.06
C ILE A 111 0.46 3.09 7.85
N SER A 112 1.64 2.50 7.62
CA SER A 112 2.88 2.88 8.33
C SER A 112 3.22 4.36 8.13
N ARG A 113 3.09 4.87 6.90
CA ARG A 113 3.35 6.30 6.63
C ARG A 113 2.39 7.22 7.35
N CYS A 114 1.09 6.92 7.31
CA CYS A 114 0.07 7.71 8.00
C CYS A 114 0.22 7.61 9.52
N LEU A 115 0.51 6.42 10.04
CA LEU A 115 0.80 6.17 11.45
C LEU A 115 2.02 7.00 11.91
N PHE A 116 3.14 6.93 11.20
CA PHE A 116 4.34 7.69 11.53
C PHE A 116 4.11 9.18 11.44
N TYR A 117 3.44 9.63 10.37
CA TYR A 117 3.12 11.03 10.17
C TYR A 117 2.30 11.62 11.33
N ARG A 118 1.19 10.97 11.73
CA ARG A 118 0.36 11.41 12.86
C ARG A 118 1.11 11.40 14.19
N ASN A 119 2.13 10.55 14.31
CA ASN A 119 2.95 10.40 15.51
C ASN A 119 4.33 11.07 15.41
N LEU A 120 4.43 12.09 14.56
CA LEU A 120 5.58 12.99 14.43
C LEU A 120 6.91 12.27 14.12
N LEU A 121 6.83 11.13 13.45
CA LEU A 121 7.94 10.35 12.91
C LEU A 121 8.14 10.70 11.42
N ASP A 122 9.36 10.60 10.91
CA ASP A 122 9.57 10.76 9.46
C ASP A 122 8.94 9.56 8.71
N PRO A 123 7.92 9.78 7.85
CA PRO A 123 7.15 8.68 7.26
C PRO A 123 7.95 7.82 6.27
N TYR A 124 9.09 8.31 5.80
CA TYR A 124 9.80 7.76 4.63
C TYR A 124 11.22 7.29 4.96
N SER A 125 11.83 7.78 6.04
CA SER A 125 13.24 7.52 6.39
C SER A 125 13.60 6.04 6.41
N ARG A 126 12.77 5.21 7.07
CA ARG A 126 12.88 3.74 7.13
C ARG A 126 12.94 3.04 5.77
N GLU A 127 12.46 3.69 4.71
CA GLU A 127 12.37 3.11 3.37
C GLU A 127 13.69 3.16 2.58
N TRP A 128 14.68 3.94 3.04
CA TRP A 128 15.92 4.19 2.28
C TRP A 128 17.16 4.55 3.09
N GLN A 129 17.03 5.08 4.31
CA GLN A 129 18.18 5.42 5.14
C GLN A 129 18.91 4.15 5.60
N ASN A 130 20.22 4.29 5.90
CA ASN A 130 21.03 3.21 6.46
C ASN A 130 21.07 1.91 5.64
N GLY A 131 20.89 2.01 4.31
CA GLY A 131 20.85 0.85 3.42
C GLY A 131 19.51 0.12 3.42
N ASN A 132 18.48 0.67 4.08
CA ASN A 132 17.15 0.08 4.10
C ASN A 132 16.47 0.16 2.74
N SER A 133 15.49 -0.72 2.56
CA SER A 133 14.69 -0.81 1.34
C SER A 133 13.31 -1.37 1.66
N ARG A 134 12.47 -1.47 0.64
CA ARG A 134 11.17 -2.15 0.76
C ARG A 134 10.89 -3.02 -0.43
N TRP A 135 10.10 -4.07 -0.22
CA TRP A 135 9.65 -4.95 -1.29
C TRP A 135 8.22 -5.44 -1.02
N ASP A 136 7.65 -6.15 -1.99
CA ASP A 136 6.29 -6.68 -1.90
C ASP A 136 6.24 -7.99 -2.69
N LEU A 137 5.79 -9.05 -2.03
CA LEU A 137 5.81 -10.38 -2.61
C LEU A 137 4.71 -10.57 -3.66
N ILE A 138 3.60 -9.81 -3.62
CA ILE A 138 2.44 -10.11 -4.47
C ILE A 138 2.72 -9.93 -5.97
N ASP A 139 3.50 -8.92 -6.35
CA ASP A 139 3.87 -8.72 -7.76
C ASP A 139 4.97 -9.71 -8.19
N ALA A 140 5.79 -10.22 -7.25
CA ALA A 140 6.71 -11.31 -7.53
C ALA A 140 5.94 -12.61 -7.82
N VAL A 141 4.93 -12.94 -7.02
CA VAL A 141 4.03 -14.09 -7.24
C VAL A 141 3.38 -14.00 -8.63
N ARG A 142 2.82 -12.84 -8.99
CA ARG A 142 2.26 -12.61 -10.33
C ARG A 142 3.29 -12.85 -11.44
N ALA A 143 4.54 -12.43 -11.23
CA ALA A 143 5.62 -12.63 -12.18
C ALA A 143 6.01 -14.11 -12.35
N PHE A 144 6.01 -14.87 -11.26
CA PHE A 144 6.21 -16.32 -11.30
C PHE A 144 5.10 -17.02 -12.08
N HIS A 145 3.83 -16.73 -11.77
CA HIS A 145 2.70 -17.27 -12.54
C HIS A 145 2.81 -16.94 -14.04
N ALA A 146 3.07 -15.67 -14.36
CA ALA A 146 3.16 -15.20 -15.73
C ALA A 146 4.27 -15.90 -16.52
N LEU A 147 5.45 -16.05 -15.93
CA LEU A 147 6.67 -16.39 -16.67
C LEU A 147 7.22 -17.77 -16.36
N ARG A 148 7.21 -18.20 -15.10
CA ARG A 148 7.86 -19.42 -14.61
C ARG A 148 6.94 -20.15 -13.61
N PRO A 149 5.77 -20.64 -14.05
CA PRO A 149 4.77 -21.21 -13.15
C PRO A 149 5.13 -22.62 -12.65
N THR A 150 6.04 -23.32 -13.34
CA THR A 150 6.43 -24.69 -13.02
C THR A 150 6.89 -24.84 -11.58
N GLY A 151 6.37 -25.87 -10.89
CA GLY A 151 6.72 -26.19 -9.50
C GLY A 151 5.89 -25.46 -8.45
N ILE A 152 4.88 -24.68 -8.85
CA ILE A 152 3.93 -23.99 -7.97
C ILE A 152 2.53 -24.34 -8.46
N GLU A 153 1.65 -24.72 -7.53
CA GLU A 153 0.24 -24.92 -7.81
C GLU A 153 -0.50 -23.58 -7.80
N TRP A 154 -1.19 -23.28 -8.90
CA TRP A 154 -1.85 -21.99 -9.10
C TRP A 154 -3.37 -22.14 -8.97
N PRO A 155 -3.95 -21.77 -7.82
CA PRO A 155 -5.39 -21.87 -7.61
C PRO A 155 -6.14 -20.96 -8.60
N ARG A 156 -7.36 -21.37 -8.95
CA ARG A 156 -8.24 -20.62 -9.84
C ARG A 156 -9.48 -20.16 -9.09
N ARG A 157 -9.95 -18.98 -9.46
CA ARG A 157 -11.24 -18.45 -9.00
C ARG A 157 -12.38 -19.12 -9.77
N GLU A 158 -13.61 -18.83 -9.34
CA GLU A 158 -14.84 -19.31 -10.00
C GLU A 158 -14.92 -18.92 -11.48
N ASP A 159 -14.37 -17.75 -11.85
CA ASP A 159 -14.29 -17.26 -13.24
C ASP A 159 -13.19 -17.92 -14.08
N GLY A 160 -12.45 -18.89 -13.52
CA GLY A 160 -11.38 -19.62 -14.17
C GLY A 160 -10.03 -18.87 -14.24
N ALA A 161 -9.98 -17.60 -13.82
CA ALA A 161 -8.75 -16.82 -13.74
C ALA A 161 -7.90 -17.22 -12.51
N PRO A 162 -6.58 -17.00 -12.53
CA PRO A 162 -5.72 -17.32 -11.40
C PRO A 162 -6.08 -16.47 -10.16
N SER A 163 -6.11 -17.11 -8.99
CA SER A 163 -6.18 -16.41 -7.72
C SER A 163 -4.76 -16.08 -7.21
N PHE A 164 -4.63 -14.89 -6.66
CA PHE A 164 -3.41 -14.40 -6.00
C PHE A 164 -3.68 -14.02 -4.55
N ARG A 165 -4.71 -14.59 -3.94
CA ARG A 165 -4.97 -14.51 -2.51
C ARG A 165 -3.97 -15.40 -1.77
N LEU A 166 -3.49 -14.94 -0.62
CA LEU A 166 -2.44 -15.65 0.12
C LEU A 166 -2.99 -16.97 0.67
N GLU A 167 -4.21 -16.95 1.19
CA GLU A 167 -4.99 -18.09 1.65
C GLU A 167 -5.18 -19.15 0.55
N ASP A 168 -5.54 -18.75 -0.67
CA ASP A 168 -5.73 -19.68 -1.79
C ASP A 168 -4.39 -20.33 -2.21
N LEU A 169 -3.32 -19.53 -2.28
CA LEU A 169 -1.99 -20.01 -2.70
C LEU A 169 -1.36 -20.95 -1.67
N THR A 170 -1.48 -20.61 -0.39
CA THR A 170 -0.95 -21.42 0.70
C THR A 170 -1.66 -22.78 0.77
N ALA A 171 -3.00 -22.78 0.69
CA ALA A 171 -3.80 -23.99 0.63
C ALA A 171 -3.42 -24.89 -0.57
N ALA A 172 -3.28 -24.31 -1.77
CA ALA A 172 -2.95 -25.07 -2.98
C ALA A 172 -1.53 -25.68 -2.95
N ASN A 173 -0.59 -25.09 -2.20
CA ASN A 173 0.81 -25.51 -2.15
C ASN A 173 1.20 -26.24 -0.85
N GLY A 174 0.22 -26.64 -0.03
CA GLY A 174 0.48 -27.37 1.22
C GLY A 174 1.24 -26.56 2.27
N ILE A 175 1.14 -25.23 2.22
CA ILE A 175 1.75 -24.34 3.21
C ILE A 175 0.75 -24.17 4.36
N VAL A 176 1.21 -24.46 5.59
CA VAL A 176 0.38 -24.30 6.80
C VAL A 176 -0.01 -22.84 6.97
N HIS A 177 -1.31 -22.58 7.09
CA HIS A 177 -1.90 -21.27 7.32
C HIS A 177 -3.01 -21.41 8.37
N GLU A 178 -2.61 -21.66 9.62
CA GLU A 178 -3.53 -21.80 10.75
C GLU A 178 -4.02 -20.41 11.18
N GLY A 179 -5.34 -20.18 11.07
CA GLY A 179 -5.96 -18.90 11.44
C GLY A 179 -5.70 -17.79 10.42
N ALA A 180 -6.37 -17.83 9.26
CA ALA A 180 -6.38 -16.70 8.33
C ALA A 180 -6.85 -15.43 9.07
N HIS A 181 -6.19 -14.30 8.84
CA HIS A 181 -6.41 -13.03 9.55
C HIS A 181 -5.87 -13.00 11.00
N ASP A 182 -4.84 -13.81 11.29
CA ASP A 182 -3.87 -13.55 12.36
C ASP A 182 -2.59 -13.02 11.69
N ALA A 183 -2.23 -11.78 11.99
CA ALA A 183 -1.09 -11.11 11.38
C ALA A 183 0.22 -11.93 11.48
N VAL A 184 0.43 -12.71 12.55
CA VAL A 184 1.64 -13.56 12.66
C VAL A 184 1.58 -14.75 11.70
N ALA A 185 0.39 -15.36 11.53
CA ALA A 185 0.17 -16.45 10.60
C ALA A 185 0.37 -16.00 9.15
N ASP A 186 -0.18 -14.83 8.79
CA ASP A 186 -0.03 -14.23 7.46
C ASP A 186 1.44 -13.88 7.15
N VAL A 187 2.20 -13.39 8.14
CA VAL A 187 3.65 -13.16 8.01
C VAL A 187 4.40 -14.47 7.75
N ARG A 188 4.14 -15.54 8.50
CA ARG A 188 4.78 -16.86 8.28
C ARG A 188 4.40 -17.48 6.94
N ALA A 189 3.13 -17.39 6.55
CA ALA A 189 2.64 -17.80 5.24
C ALA A 189 3.38 -17.07 4.11
N THR A 190 3.59 -15.76 4.25
CA THR A 190 4.34 -14.94 3.29
C THR A 190 5.81 -15.40 3.19
N ILE A 191 6.47 -15.68 4.32
CA ILE A 191 7.85 -16.20 4.35
C ILE A 191 7.93 -17.57 3.65
N ALA A 192 7.01 -18.48 3.95
CA ALA A 192 6.96 -19.81 3.35
C ALA A 192 6.75 -19.74 1.83
N LEU A 193 5.84 -18.87 1.37
CA LEU A 193 5.64 -18.64 -0.06
C LEU A 193 6.90 -18.07 -0.72
N ALA A 194 7.59 -17.12 -0.09
CA ALA A 194 8.85 -16.60 -0.61
C ALA A 194 9.94 -17.67 -0.72
N LYS A 195 10.03 -18.59 0.26
CA LYS A 195 10.92 -19.77 0.19
C LYS A 195 10.57 -20.66 -1.00
N LEU A 196 9.29 -20.96 -1.21
CA LEU A 196 8.82 -21.75 -2.35
C LEU A 196 9.22 -21.09 -3.68
N LEU A 197 8.92 -19.80 -3.87
CA LEU A 197 9.31 -19.07 -5.09
C LEU A 197 10.82 -19.14 -5.34
N ARG A 198 11.63 -18.91 -4.31
CA ARG A 198 13.10 -18.95 -4.43
C ARG A 198 13.61 -20.35 -4.74
N GLN A 199 13.01 -21.40 -4.19
CA GLN A 199 13.35 -22.79 -4.51
C GLN A 199 13.01 -23.14 -5.96
N CYS A 200 11.83 -22.75 -6.46
CA CYS A 200 11.40 -23.04 -7.82
C CYS A 200 12.24 -22.31 -8.88
N ASN A 201 12.56 -21.03 -8.66
CA ASN A 201 13.38 -20.27 -9.61
C ASN A 201 14.22 -19.19 -8.91
N PRO A 202 15.43 -19.52 -8.40
CA PRO A 202 16.29 -18.56 -7.72
C PRO A 202 16.65 -17.35 -8.58
N ARG A 203 16.89 -17.57 -9.89
CA ARG A 203 17.31 -16.50 -10.82
C ARG A 203 16.20 -15.46 -11.03
N LEU A 204 14.95 -15.90 -11.19
CA LEU A 204 13.82 -14.97 -11.31
C LEU A 204 13.59 -14.24 -9.98
N PHE A 205 13.66 -14.96 -8.86
CA PHE A 205 13.51 -14.38 -7.52
C PHE A 205 14.53 -13.26 -7.29
N ASP A 206 15.82 -13.54 -7.51
CA ASP A 206 16.91 -12.56 -7.34
C ASP A 206 16.75 -11.35 -8.27
N HIS A 207 16.33 -11.58 -9.51
CA HIS A 207 16.05 -10.51 -10.46
C HIS A 207 14.93 -9.58 -9.97
N LEU A 208 13.83 -10.14 -9.47
CA LEU A 208 12.70 -9.37 -8.96
C LEU A 208 13.07 -8.63 -7.67
N LEU A 209 13.83 -9.27 -6.79
CA LEU A 209 14.34 -8.64 -5.57
C LEU A 209 15.24 -7.44 -5.87
N GLN A 210 16.02 -7.46 -6.95
CA GLN A 210 16.82 -6.31 -7.39
C GLN A 210 15.96 -5.11 -7.83
N LEU A 211 14.74 -5.34 -8.33
CA LEU A 211 13.82 -4.28 -8.75
C LEU A 211 13.29 -3.44 -7.58
N ARG A 212 13.56 -3.83 -6.32
CA ARG A 212 13.32 -2.97 -5.17
C ARG A 212 14.12 -1.66 -5.19
N ASN A 213 15.25 -1.66 -5.92
CA ASN A 213 16.06 -0.47 -6.11
C ASN A 213 15.53 0.35 -7.29
N LYS A 214 15.00 1.55 -7.01
CA LYS A 214 14.46 2.45 -8.05
C LYS A 214 15.43 2.78 -9.18
N ARG A 215 16.75 2.77 -8.92
CA ARG A 215 17.77 3.02 -9.96
C ARG A 215 17.83 1.86 -10.96
N GLU A 216 17.65 0.63 -10.49
CA GLU A 216 17.60 -0.56 -11.34
C GLU A 216 16.35 -0.55 -12.23
N VAL A 217 15.21 -0.10 -11.69
CA VAL A 217 13.98 0.09 -12.45
C VAL A 217 14.14 1.20 -13.50
N ALA A 218 14.66 2.37 -13.11
CA ALA A 218 14.83 3.50 -14.02
C ALA A 218 15.70 3.16 -15.23
N ARG A 219 16.79 2.40 -15.05
CA ARG A 219 17.63 1.93 -16.16
C ARG A 219 16.91 1.04 -17.18
N ARG A 220 15.83 0.36 -16.77
CA ARG A 220 15.05 -0.51 -17.66
C ARG A 220 13.98 0.26 -18.44
N LEU A 221 13.56 1.42 -17.96
CA LEU A 221 12.55 2.28 -18.59
C LEU A 221 13.22 3.36 -19.47
N ASP A 222 13.69 2.94 -20.65
CA ASP A 222 14.37 3.82 -21.60
C ASP A 222 13.37 4.65 -22.41
N VAL A 223 13.02 5.82 -21.87
CA VAL A 223 12.13 6.81 -22.50
C VAL A 223 12.70 7.32 -23.84
N PRO A 224 13.99 7.73 -23.96
CA PRO A 224 14.54 8.21 -25.23
C PRO A 224 14.45 7.21 -26.38
N SER A 225 14.82 5.94 -26.15
CA SER A 225 14.77 4.93 -27.22
C SER A 225 13.40 4.28 -27.38
N ARG A 226 12.43 4.60 -26.49
CA ARG A 226 11.08 4.02 -26.45
C ARG A 226 11.13 2.50 -26.53
N LYS A 227 12.02 1.88 -25.76
CA LYS A 227 12.22 0.43 -25.78
C LYS A 227 11.06 -0.28 -25.06
N PRO A 228 10.34 -1.21 -25.71
CA PRO A 228 9.29 -1.96 -25.05
C PRO A 228 9.81 -2.85 -23.93
N VAL A 229 9.05 -2.92 -22.84
CA VAL A 229 9.31 -3.76 -21.67
C VAL A 229 8.05 -4.52 -21.28
N LEU A 230 8.22 -5.71 -20.71
CA LEU A 230 7.14 -6.42 -20.06
C LEU A 230 6.92 -5.83 -18.68
N HIS A 231 5.69 -5.42 -18.37
CA HIS A 231 5.30 -4.94 -17.06
C HIS A 231 4.23 -5.84 -16.45
N ILE A 232 4.41 -6.22 -15.18
CA ILE A 232 3.47 -7.04 -14.42
C ILE A 232 2.89 -6.20 -13.29
N SER A 233 1.56 -6.16 -13.18
CA SER A 233 0.83 -5.27 -12.29
C SER A 233 -0.63 -5.70 -12.18
N ARG A 234 -1.23 -5.58 -10.98
CA ARG A 234 -2.67 -5.80 -10.74
C ARG A 234 -3.61 -4.98 -11.62
N ARG A 235 -3.11 -3.90 -12.24
CA ARG A 235 -3.86 -3.06 -13.18
C ARG A 235 -4.16 -3.75 -14.51
N TYR A 236 -3.49 -4.86 -14.80
CA TYR A 236 -3.79 -5.69 -15.96
C TYR A 236 -4.65 -6.89 -15.52
N PRO A 237 -5.59 -7.37 -16.37
CA PRO A 237 -6.47 -8.47 -16.02
C PRO A 237 -5.70 -9.73 -15.58
N ALA A 238 -6.26 -10.45 -14.59
CA ALA A 238 -5.71 -11.73 -14.14
C ALA A 238 -5.70 -12.79 -15.25
N SER A 239 -6.69 -12.75 -16.15
CA SER A 239 -6.74 -13.57 -17.37
C SER A 239 -5.53 -13.38 -18.30
N ARG A 240 -4.83 -12.24 -18.19
CA ARG A 240 -3.60 -11.92 -18.93
C ARG A 240 -2.34 -12.13 -18.09
N GLY A 241 -2.42 -12.92 -17.03
CA GLY A 241 -1.36 -13.10 -16.05
C GLY A 241 -0.90 -11.78 -15.42
N CYS A 242 -1.81 -10.80 -15.28
CA CYS A 242 -1.50 -9.46 -14.80
C CYS A 242 -0.35 -8.78 -15.58
N SER A 243 -0.19 -9.06 -16.87
CA SER A 243 0.96 -8.65 -17.67
C SER A 243 0.57 -7.74 -18.83
N ALA A 244 1.49 -6.90 -19.30
CA ALA A 244 1.37 -6.13 -20.53
C ALA A 244 2.74 -5.85 -21.14
N LEU A 245 2.83 -5.83 -22.47
CA LEU A 245 3.99 -5.24 -23.13
C LEU A 245 3.76 -3.74 -23.24
N VAL A 246 4.59 -2.94 -22.59
CA VAL A 246 4.42 -1.48 -22.52
C VAL A 246 5.60 -0.76 -23.14
N VAL A 247 5.34 0.45 -23.64
CA VAL A 247 6.40 1.38 -24.10
C VAL A 247 6.44 2.62 -23.20
N PRO A 248 7.62 3.04 -22.69
CA PRO A 248 7.77 4.30 -21.99
C PRO A 248 7.66 5.47 -22.97
N LEU A 249 6.82 6.46 -22.64
CA LEU A 249 6.56 7.62 -23.47
C LEU A 249 7.20 8.90 -22.94
N ALA A 250 7.10 9.13 -21.63
CA ALA A 250 7.59 10.34 -20.99
C ALA A 250 7.81 10.15 -19.48
N GLU A 251 8.65 10.99 -18.87
CA GLU A 251 8.65 11.18 -17.43
C GLU A 251 7.38 11.93 -16.99
N HIS A 252 6.90 11.66 -15.78
CA HIS A 252 5.73 12.36 -15.25
C HIS A 252 6.08 13.82 -14.91
N PRO A 253 5.24 14.81 -15.25
CA PRO A 253 5.58 16.24 -15.11
C PRO A 253 5.85 16.69 -13.67
N THR A 254 5.06 16.20 -12.72
CA THR A 254 5.16 16.60 -11.29
C THR A 254 5.77 15.54 -10.38
N ASN A 255 5.58 14.24 -10.67
CA ASN A 255 6.11 13.15 -9.87
C ASN A 255 7.43 12.60 -10.43
N ARG A 256 8.55 12.97 -9.80
CA ARG A 256 9.90 12.49 -10.18
C ARG A 256 10.10 10.97 -10.17
N ASN A 257 9.22 10.21 -9.52
CA ASN A 257 9.27 8.75 -9.52
C ASN A 257 8.29 8.12 -10.53
N GLY A 258 7.59 8.92 -11.35
CA GLY A 258 6.61 8.45 -12.32
C GLY A 258 7.16 8.40 -13.73
N VAL A 259 6.94 7.29 -14.43
CA VAL A 259 7.15 7.16 -15.88
C VAL A 259 5.82 6.81 -16.53
N ILE A 260 5.40 7.59 -17.52
CA ILE A 260 4.17 7.38 -18.27
C ILE A 260 4.46 6.34 -19.35
N VAL A 261 3.68 5.26 -19.35
CA VAL A 261 3.78 4.16 -20.31
C VAL A 261 2.45 3.95 -21.03
N TYR A 262 2.53 3.31 -22.19
CA TYR A 262 1.38 2.91 -22.99
C TYR A 262 1.34 1.39 -23.16
N ASP A 263 0.17 0.77 -22.99
CA ASP A 263 -0.05 -0.66 -23.26
C ASP A 263 -0.11 -0.94 -24.77
N LEU A 264 0.87 -1.67 -25.30
CA LEU A 264 0.97 -1.94 -26.72
C LEU A 264 -0.09 -2.91 -27.24
N SER A 265 -0.86 -3.58 -26.37
CA SER A 265 -1.93 -4.48 -26.80
C SER A 265 -3.17 -3.76 -27.35
N VAL A 266 -3.24 -2.44 -27.22
CA VAL A 266 -4.40 -1.62 -27.61
C VAL A 266 -4.00 -0.69 -28.75
N ASP A 267 -4.95 -0.40 -29.63
CA ASP A 267 -4.75 0.50 -30.76
C ASP A 267 -4.38 1.93 -30.28
N PRO A 268 -3.22 2.48 -30.70
CA PRO A 268 -2.82 3.84 -30.35
C PRO A 268 -3.59 4.95 -31.07
N GLU A 269 -4.51 4.64 -31.99
CA GLU A 269 -5.25 5.66 -32.76
C GLU A 269 -5.87 6.76 -31.88
N PRO A 270 -6.55 6.47 -30.74
CA PRO A 270 -7.07 7.52 -29.87
C PRO A 270 -5.98 8.42 -29.28
N LEU A 271 -4.81 7.88 -28.91
CA LEU A 271 -3.68 8.68 -28.43
C LEU A 271 -3.08 9.54 -29.54
N LEU A 272 -3.08 9.05 -30.78
CA LEU A 272 -2.54 9.77 -31.94
C LEU A 272 -3.45 10.91 -32.38
N THR A 273 -4.76 10.71 -32.37
CA THR A 273 -5.75 11.63 -32.95
C THR A 273 -6.37 12.62 -31.97
N LEU A 274 -6.68 12.20 -30.75
CA LEU A 274 -7.39 13.03 -29.77
C LEU A 274 -6.49 14.12 -29.17
N GLY A 275 -7.10 15.20 -28.70
CA GLY A 275 -6.43 16.21 -27.86
C GLY A 275 -6.17 15.70 -26.44
N ALA A 276 -5.21 16.30 -25.73
CA ALA A 276 -4.85 15.88 -24.37
C ALA A 276 -6.04 15.92 -23.40
N GLU A 277 -6.92 16.91 -23.51
CA GLU A 277 -8.12 17.04 -22.69
C GLU A 277 -9.12 15.88 -22.90
N GLN A 278 -9.35 15.49 -24.15
CA GLN A 278 -10.23 14.36 -24.48
C GLN A 278 -9.64 13.03 -23.97
N ILE A 279 -8.32 12.86 -24.09
CA ILE A 279 -7.63 11.68 -23.56
C ILE A 279 -7.77 11.63 -22.04
N ARG A 280 -7.59 12.77 -21.37
CA ARG A 280 -7.70 12.90 -19.92
C ARG A 280 -9.06 12.45 -19.39
N GLN A 281 -10.13 12.88 -20.06
CA GLN A 281 -11.50 12.46 -19.75
C GLN A 281 -11.70 10.95 -19.87
N ARG A 282 -10.95 10.25 -20.74
CA ARG A 282 -11.02 8.79 -20.86
C ARG A 282 -10.06 8.03 -19.92
N VAL A 283 -8.93 8.64 -19.54
CA VAL A 283 -7.92 8.00 -18.68
C VAL A 283 -8.35 7.94 -17.22
N PHE A 284 -9.01 8.98 -16.71
CA PHE A 284 -9.32 9.12 -15.28
C PHE A 284 -10.75 8.73 -14.87
N VAL A 285 -11.65 8.53 -15.84
CA VAL A 285 -13.02 8.08 -15.61
C VAL A 285 -13.04 6.56 -15.42
N SER A 286 -13.99 6.01 -14.65
CA SER A 286 -14.10 4.55 -14.48
C SER A 286 -14.61 3.90 -15.77
N SER A 287 -14.37 2.60 -15.98
CA SER A 287 -14.77 1.97 -17.25
C SER A 287 -16.30 1.88 -17.41
N SER A 288 -17.06 1.90 -16.31
CA SER A 288 -18.54 1.92 -16.34
C SER A 288 -19.11 3.29 -16.69
N ASP A 289 -18.32 4.35 -16.55
CA ASP A 289 -18.76 5.74 -16.77
C ASP A 289 -18.29 6.28 -18.14
N LEU A 290 -17.63 5.44 -18.96
CA LEU A 290 -17.29 5.77 -20.34
C LEU A 290 -18.56 5.71 -21.21
N ALA A 291 -18.68 6.64 -22.17
CA ALA A 291 -19.79 6.63 -23.11
C ALA A 291 -19.79 5.35 -23.96
N GLU A 292 -20.99 4.93 -24.40
CA GLU A 292 -21.15 3.72 -25.22
C GLU A 292 -20.29 3.79 -26.49
N GLY A 293 -19.43 2.79 -26.70
CA GLY A 293 -18.48 2.74 -27.82
C GLY A 293 -17.14 3.44 -27.58
N GLU A 294 -16.92 4.09 -26.42
CA GLU A 294 -15.62 4.66 -26.07
C GLU A 294 -14.73 3.68 -25.31
N GLU A 295 -13.49 3.53 -25.77
CA GLU A 295 -12.46 2.76 -25.07
C GLU A 295 -11.52 3.65 -24.26
N ARG A 296 -11.10 3.15 -23.09
CA ARG A 296 -10.08 3.81 -22.25
C ARG A 296 -8.76 3.87 -23.01
N VAL A 297 -8.17 5.07 -23.12
CA VAL A 297 -6.79 5.22 -23.60
C VAL A 297 -5.84 4.63 -22.55
N PRO A 298 -5.04 3.61 -22.89
CA PRO A 298 -4.31 2.80 -21.90
C PRO A 298 -2.97 3.44 -21.51
N LEU A 299 -3.03 4.70 -21.09
CA LEU A 299 -1.93 5.37 -20.42
C LEU A 299 -1.90 4.96 -18.95
N LYS A 300 -0.71 4.63 -18.46
CA LYS A 300 -0.47 4.25 -17.07
C LYS A 300 0.81 4.90 -16.56
N VAL A 301 0.83 5.26 -15.28
CA VAL A 301 2.07 5.66 -14.59
C VAL A 301 2.69 4.44 -13.91
N ILE A 302 3.97 4.20 -14.18
CA ILE A 302 4.82 3.28 -13.43
C ILE A 302 5.58 4.09 -12.39
N HIS A 303 5.42 3.73 -11.12
CA HIS A 303 6.08 4.37 -10.00
C HIS A 303 7.37 3.59 -9.67
N ILE A 304 8.53 4.15 -10.01
CA ILE A 304 9.82 3.45 -9.90
C ILE A 304 10.24 3.14 -8.45
N ASN A 305 9.66 3.86 -7.48
CA ASN A 305 9.90 3.69 -6.05
C ASN A 305 8.92 2.71 -5.36
N ARG A 306 8.08 2.01 -6.13
CA ARG A 306 7.12 1.00 -5.65
C ARG A 306 7.45 -0.39 -6.20
N SER A 307 8.76 -0.69 -6.32
CA SER A 307 9.30 -1.99 -6.76
C SER A 307 8.57 -2.61 -7.96
N PRO A 308 8.27 -1.86 -9.05
CA PRO A 308 7.46 -2.37 -10.14
C PRO A 308 8.20 -3.49 -10.88
N VAL A 309 7.48 -4.55 -11.21
CA VAL A 309 8.03 -5.65 -12.01
C VAL A 309 8.15 -5.20 -13.47
N ILE A 310 9.39 -5.02 -13.91
CA ILE A 310 9.77 -4.61 -15.26
C ILE A 310 10.84 -5.56 -15.78
N LEU A 311 10.56 -6.19 -16.91
CA LEU A 311 11.42 -7.18 -17.55
C LEU A 311 11.64 -6.82 -19.03
N PRO A 312 12.77 -7.20 -19.63
CA PRO A 312 12.95 -7.05 -21.07
C PRO A 312 11.92 -7.90 -21.82
N SER A 313 11.57 -7.51 -23.05
CA SER A 313 10.67 -8.29 -23.91
C SER A 313 11.16 -9.72 -24.17
N SER A 314 12.47 -9.97 -24.06
CA SER A 314 13.05 -11.32 -24.15
C SER A 314 12.61 -12.25 -23.02
N ALA A 315 12.07 -11.74 -21.91
CA ALA A 315 11.52 -12.57 -20.82
C ALA A 315 10.28 -13.37 -21.25
N LEU A 316 9.62 -12.94 -22.34
CA LEU A 316 8.49 -13.64 -22.97
C LEU A 316 8.91 -14.87 -23.78
N LYS A 317 10.21 -15.08 -23.97
CA LYS A 317 10.69 -16.29 -24.63
C LYS A 317 10.63 -17.47 -23.67
N ASP A 318 10.16 -18.60 -24.18
CA ASP A 318 10.13 -19.84 -23.40
C ASP A 318 11.57 -20.26 -23.08
N VAL A 319 11.78 -20.72 -21.84
CA VAL A 319 13.11 -21.15 -21.37
C VAL A 319 13.28 -22.66 -21.38
N GLU A 320 12.16 -23.38 -21.49
CA GLU A 320 12.02 -24.83 -21.40
C GLU A 320 10.92 -25.28 -22.37
N GLY A 321 10.80 -26.60 -22.57
CA GLY A 321 9.81 -27.18 -23.48
C GLY A 321 10.17 -27.07 -24.97
N PRO A 322 9.26 -27.52 -25.85
CA PRO A 322 9.50 -27.62 -27.30
C PRO A 322 9.77 -26.27 -27.99
N ARG A 323 9.24 -25.17 -27.44
CA ARG A 323 9.34 -23.81 -28.00
C ARG A 323 10.45 -22.96 -27.36
N LYS A 324 11.43 -23.60 -26.72
CA LYS A 324 12.53 -22.91 -26.02
C LYS A 324 13.25 -21.92 -26.93
N GLY A 325 13.38 -20.67 -26.48
CA GLY A 325 14.02 -19.56 -27.19
C GLY A 325 13.08 -18.77 -28.11
N GLU A 326 11.85 -19.25 -28.28
CA GLU A 326 10.79 -18.68 -29.10
C GLU A 326 9.69 -18.04 -28.25
N TYR A 327 8.80 -17.31 -28.90
CA TYR A 327 7.62 -16.71 -28.28
C TYR A 327 6.45 -17.70 -28.34
N GLY A 328 6.38 -18.63 -27.38
CA GLY A 328 5.42 -19.73 -27.36
C GLY A 328 4.47 -19.71 -26.16
N ASP A 329 4.62 -20.67 -25.25
CA ASP A 329 3.70 -20.98 -24.15
C ASP A 329 3.45 -19.76 -23.25
N ILE A 330 4.49 -18.98 -22.96
CA ILE A 330 4.36 -17.76 -22.15
C ILE A 330 3.46 -16.74 -22.86
N VAL A 331 3.65 -16.53 -24.15
CA VAL A 331 2.89 -15.53 -24.92
C VAL A 331 1.42 -15.92 -25.03
N GLU A 332 1.15 -17.21 -25.26
CA GLU A 332 -0.21 -17.75 -25.28
C GLU A 332 -0.89 -17.64 -23.92
N ARG A 333 -0.20 -18.01 -22.83
CA ARG A 333 -0.72 -17.86 -21.46
C ARG A 333 -1.08 -16.42 -21.13
N LEU A 334 -0.28 -15.48 -21.62
CA LEU A 334 -0.52 -14.06 -21.43
C LEU A 334 -1.44 -13.45 -22.49
N GLY A 335 -2.00 -14.24 -23.42
CA GLY A 335 -2.92 -13.73 -24.45
C GLY A 335 -2.39 -12.52 -25.23
N LEU A 336 -1.07 -12.45 -25.48
CA LEU A 336 -0.44 -11.31 -26.14
C LEU A 336 -0.32 -11.53 -27.65
N ASP A 337 -0.94 -10.65 -28.45
CA ASP A 337 -0.67 -10.55 -29.88
C ASP A 337 0.62 -9.72 -30.12
N LEU A 338 1.76 -10.41 -30.23
CA LEU A 338 3.05 -9.73 -30.45
C LEU A 338 3.15 -9.01 -31.80
N PRO A 339 2.65 -9.56 -32.93
CA PRO A 339 2.53 -8.81 -34.18
C PRO A 339 1.77 -7.48 -34.02
N ALA A 340 0.60 -7.48 -33.38
CA ALA A 340 -0.18 -6.27 -33.13
C ALA A 340 0.57 -5.29 -32.22
N CYS A 341 1.15 -5.77 -31.12
CA CYS A 341 1.98 -4.95 -30.23
C CYS A 341 3.14 -4.28 -30.96
N ARG A 342 3.79 -5.00 -31.89
CA ARG A 342 4.89 -4.46 -32.70
C ARG A 342 4.41 -3.41 -33.69
N ALA A 343 3.24 -3.59 -34.31
CA ALA A 343 2.65 -2.60 -35.20
C ALA A 343 2.31 -1.30 -34.44
N ASN A 344 1.68 -1.43 -33.27
CA ASN A 344 1.36 -0.31 -32.39
C ASN A 344 2.62 0.43 -31.92
N TRP A 345 3.66 -0.31 -31.53
CA TRP A 345 4.94 0.28 -31.15
C TRP A 345 5.56 1.10 -32.30
N LYS A 346 5.54 0.60 -33.54
CA LYS A 346 6.06 1.34 -34.70
C LYS A 346 5.29 2.64 -34.94
N ARG A 347 3.95 2.62 -34.83
CA ARG A 347 3.11 3.82 -34.97
C ARG A 347 3.43 4.87 -33.90
N LEU A 348 3.56 4.43 -32.65
CA LEU A 348 3.94 5.32 -31.55
C LEU A 348 5.38 5.85 -31.70
N ALA A 349 6.33 5.01 -32.09
CA ALA A 349 7.73 5.40 -32.30
C ALA A 349 7.89 6.42 -33.43
N ALA A 350 7.07 6.33 -34.49
CA ALA A 350 7.08 7.27 -35.61
C ALA A 350 6.45 8.64 -35.25
N SER A 351 5.67 8.73 -34.17
CA SER A 351 5.03 9.98 -33.76
C SER A 351 5.94 10.82 -32.85
N ALA A 352 6.23 12.05 -33.26
CA ALA A 352 6.97 13.01 -32.44
C ALA A 352 6.12 13.58 -31.28
N ASP A 353 4.80 13.62 -31.44
CA ASP A 353 3.91 14.36 -30.53
C ASP A 353 3.44 13.56 -29.29
N VAL A 354 3.44 12.22 -29.37
CA VAL A 354 2.86 11.36 -28.31
C VAL A 354 3.47 11.59 -26.92
N ALA A 355 4.77 11.91 -26.84
CA ALA A 355 5.43 12.19 -25.57
C ALA A 355 4.92 13.50 -24.95
N ARG A 356 4.83 14.58 -25.75
CA ARG A 356 4.30 15.87 -25.32
C ARG A 356 2.85 15.73 -24.87
N LYS A 357 2.03 15.03 -25.66
CA LYS A 357 0.63 14.78 -25.35
C LYS A 357 0.46 13.96 -24.05
N ALA A 358 1.28 12.94 -23.86
CA ALA A 358 1.29 12.16 -22.62
C ALA A 358 1.62 13.05 -21.41
N VAL A 359 2.63 13.93 -21.50
CA VAL A 359 2.94 14.88 -20.41
C VAL A 359 1.75 15.80 -20.13
N GLU A 360 1.13 16.37 -21.16
CA GLU A 360 -0.01 17.28 -21.04
C GLU A 360 -1.22 16.64 -20.34
N VAL A 361 -1.52 15.36 -20.65
CA VAL A 361 -2.58 14.58 -19.98
C VAL A 361 -2.38 14.49 -18.47
N PHE A 362 -1.13 14.38 -18.01
CA PHE A 362 -0.78 14.22 -16.58
C PHE A 362 -0.29 15.52 -15.92
N ALA A 363 -0.34 16.67 -16.62
CA ALA A 363 0.20 17.94 -16.13
C ALA A 363 -0.71 18.67 -15.14
N GLN A 364 -2.01 18.35 -15.09
CA GLN A 364 -2.91 19.04 -14.18
C GLN A 364 -2.57 18.76 -12.72
N PRO A 365 -2.57 19.80 -11.86
CA PRO A 365 -2.44 19.59 -10.43
C PRO A 365 -3.61 18.72 -9.94
N PRO A 366 -3.37 17.85 -8.94
CA PRO A 366 -4.47 17.18 -8.27
C PRO A 366 -5.44 18.23 -7.71
N PRO A 367 -6.74 17.89 -7.58
CA PRO A 367 -7.70 18.76 -6.91
C PRO A 367 -7.22 19.12 -5.50
N GLU A 368 -7.70 20.24 -4.96
CA GLU A 368 -7.42 20.61 -3.58
C GLU A 368 -7.77 19.45 -2.64
N GLY A 369 -6.79 19.07 -1.81
CA GLY A 369 -6.94 18.01 -0.84
C GLY A 369 -7.73 18.47 0.39
N PRO A 370 -8.06 17.53 1.29
CA PRO A 370 -8.68 17.88 2.56
C PRO A 370 -7.78 18.82 3.39
N GLY A 371 -8.38 19.78 4.08
CA GLY A 371 -7.69 20.68 5.02
C GLY A 371 -7.36 20.05 6.37
N ASP A 372 -7.82 18.82 6.63
CA ASP A 372 -7.53 18.08 7.86
C ASP A 372 -6.06 17.60 7.89
N PRO A 373 -5.25 18.03 8.87
CA PRO A 373 -3.86 17.61 8.99
C PRO A 373 -3.63 16.11 8.92
N ASP A 374 -4.52 15.26 9.47
CA ASP A 374 -4.39 13.79 9.41
C ASP A 374 -4.35 13.26 7.96
N LEU A 375 -4.95 13.99 7.02
CA LEU A 375 -5.07 13.62 5.61
C LEU A 375 -4.09 14.39 4.70
N MET A 376 -3.27 15.26 5.27
CA MET A 376 -2.35 16.15 4.54
C MET A 376 -0.94 15.59 4.33
N LEU A 377 -0.70 14.29 4.58
CA LEU A 377 0.61 13.63 4.38
C LEU A 377 1.21 13.94 3.00
N TYR A 378 0.37 13.95 1.96
CA TYR A 378 0.78 14.23 0.58
C TYR A 378 0.38 15.63 0.08
N GLY A 379 -0.30 16.44 0.91
CA GLY A 379 -0.88 17.74 0.53
C GLY A 379 -0.01 18.96 0.85
N GLY A 380 0.79 18.93 1.91
CA GLY A 380 1.61 20.06 2.36
C GLY A 380 3.09 20.01 2.01
N GLY A 381 3.53 19.05 1.18
CA GLY A 381 4.94 18.79 0.92
C GLY A 381 5.67 18.15 2.12
N PHE A 382 6.99 17.98 1.97
CA PHE A 382 7.85 17.40 3.01
C PHE A 382 8.16 18.43 4.10
N PHE A 383 8.16 18.00 5.37
CA PHE A 383 8.60 18.84 6.48
C PHE A 383 10.05 19.30 6.33
N SER A 384 10.31 20.53 6.75
CA SER A 384 11.65 21.12 6.72
C SER A 384 12.61 20.40 7.69
N PRO A 385 13.94 20.49 7.50
CA PRO A 385 14.89 19.95 8.48
C PRO A 385 14.70 20.54 9.89
N ALA A 386 14.31 21.82 10.00
CA ALA A 386 14.04 22.47 11.28
C ALA A 386 12.79 21.89 11.95
N ASP A 387 11.71 21.69 11.20
CA ASP A 387 10.49 21.05 11.71
C ASP A 387 10.75 19.61 12.14
N ARG A 388 11.50 18.82 11.36
CA ARG A 388 11.90 17.46 11.76
C ARG A 388 12.66 17.43 13.09
N GLN A 389 13.51 18.43 13.34
CA GLN A 389 14.20 18.55 14.62
C GLN A 389 13.23 18.87 15.76
N GLN A 390 12.24 19.75 15.54
CA GLN A 390 11.21 20.02 16.55
C GLN A 390 10.31 18.80 16.80
N MET A 391 9.91 18.08 15.75
CA MET A 391 9.15 16.83 15.85
C MET A 391 9.91 15.79 16.67
N GLN A 392 11.22 15.64 16.44
CA GLN A 392 12.06 14.75 17.25
C GLN A 392 12.13 15.21 18.70
N ARG A 393 12.29 16.52 18.95
CA ARG A 393 12.31 17.08 20.30
C ARG A 393 10.99 16.84 21.05
N VAL A 394 9.83 16.95 20.39
CA VAL A 394 8.54 16.55 20.97
C VAL A 394 8.59 15.10 21.43
N ARG A 395 9.08 14.19 20.58
CA ARG A 395 9.10 12.75 20.87
C ARG A 395 10.10 12.35 21.96
N ASP A 396 11.16 13.14 22.13
CA ASP A 396 12.15 12.96 23.20
C ASP A 396 11.70 13.60 24.53
N THR A 397 10.58 14.33 24.54
CA THR A 397 10.03 14.99 25.74
C THR A 397 8.99 14.08 26.40
N ASP A 398 9.06 13.93 27.72
CA ASP A 398 8.06 13.19 28.50
C ASP A 398 6.66 13.81 28.33
N ALA A 399 5.62 12.97 28.34
CA ALA A 399 4.25 13.40 28.01
C ALA A 399 3.74 14.56 28.88
N TRP A 400 4.09 14.56 30.18
CA TRP A 400 3.73 15.64 31.10
C TRP A 400 4.51 16.94 30.87
N ASP A 401 5.75 16.84 30.38
CA ASP A 401 6.58 18.00 30.06
C ASP A 401 6.15 18.66 28.73
N LEU A 402 5.30 18.00 27.93
CA LEU A 402 4.65 18.62 26.78
C LEU A 402 3.58 19.64 27.17
N VAL A 403 3.07 19.59 28.41
CA VAL A 403 2.02 20.51 28.88
C VAL A 403 2.59 21.93 28.97
N GLY A 404 2.10 22.83 28.12
CA GLY A 404 2.58 24.22 28.05
C GLY A 404 3.94 24.39 27.33
N ALA A 405 4.57 23.31 26.86
CA ALA A 405 5.76 23.40 26.03
C ALA A 405 5.47 24.10 24.70
N ARG A 406 6.45 24.86 24.21
CA ARG A 406 6.34 25.56 22.92
C ARG A 406 7.43 25.07 21.97
N PHE A 407 7.01 24.76 20.75
CA PHE A 407 7.88 24.34 19.67
C PHE A 407 7.81 25.36 18.54
N ALA A 408 8.94 25.66 17.92
CA ALA A 408 9.01 26.66 16.86
C ALA A 408 8.74 26.01 15.50
N PHE A 409 7.51 25.51 15.31
CA PHE A 409 7.10 24.91 14.03
C PHE A 409 6.97 25.98 12.95
N GLN A 410 7.43 25.65 11.74
CA GLN A 410 7.26 26.47 10.54
C GLN A 410 6.07 25.97 9.71
N ASP A 411 5.85 24.66 9.71
CA ASP A 411 4.74 24.04 9.00
C ASP A 411 3.43 24.18 9.81
N PRO A 412 2.36 24.77 9.23
CA PRO A 412 1.12 25.04 9.96
C PRO A 412 0.37 23.78 10.39
N ARG A 413 0.70 22.61 9.82
CA ARG A 413 0.09 21.34 10.21
C ARG A 413 0.49 20.90 11.61
N LEU A 414 1.71 21.24 12.05
CA LEU A 414 2.35 20.61 13.21
C LEU A 414 1.73 21.01 14.55
N GLU A 415 1.21 22.22 14.69
CA GLU A 415 0.54 22.66 15.92
C GLU A 415 -0.72 21.82 16.21
N GLU A 416 -1.57 21.63 15.19
CA GLU A 416 -2.77 20.80 15.30
C GLU A 416 -2.39 19.31 15.46
N MET A 417 -1.38 18.84 14.72
CA MET A 417 -0.90 17.46 14.86
C MET A 417 -0.37 17.18 16.27
N LEU A 418 0.37 18.11 16.89
CA LEU A 418 0.87 17.97 18.27
C LEU A 418 -0.28 17.88 19.29
N PHE A 419 -1.30 18.74 19.13
CA PHE A 419 -2.50 18.69 19.97
C PHE A 419 -3.18 17.31 19.89
N ARG A 420 -3.44 16.81 18.67
CA ARG A 420 -4.08 15.50 18.46
C ARG A 420 -3.21 14.33 18.91
N TYR A 421 -1.89 14.41 18.72
CA TYR A 421 -0.94 13.43 19.22
C TYR A 421 -1.06 13.25 20.73
N ARG A 422 -1.06 14.36 21.48
CA ARG A 422 -1.25 14.36 22.94
C ARG A 422 -2.63 13.84 23.32
N ALA A 423 -3.69 14.36 22.71
CA ALA A 423 -5.05 13.98 23.06
C ALA A 423 -5.34 12.48 22.83
N ARG A 424 -4.82 11.90 21.74
CA ARG A 424 -5.02 10.48 21.42
C ARG A 424 -4.17 9.54 22.26
N SER A 425 -2.91 9.87 22.50
CA SER A 425 -1.95 8.94 23.14
C SER A 425 -1.81 9.16 24.64
N TYR A 426 -1.98 10.40 25.10
CA TYR A 426 -1.77 10.82 26.49
C TYR A 426 -2.90 11.76 26.97
N PRO A 427 -4.17 11.30 26.91
CA PRO A 427 -5.34 12.14 27.23
C PRO A 427 -5.30 12.72 28.66
N ASP A 428 -4.66 12.03 29.60
CA ASP A 428 -4.51 12.50 31.00
C ASP A 428 -3.69 13.80 31.12
N THR A 429 -2.94 14.17 30.08
CA THR A 429 -2.14 15.40 30.04
C THR A 429 -2.92 16.62 29.58
N LEU A 430 -4.18 16.47 29.15
CA LEU A 430 -4.99 17.57 28.66
C LEU A 430 -5.46 18.47 29.81
N THR A 431 -5.32 19.78 29.63
CA THR A 431 -5.96 20.77 30.52
C THR A 431 -7.48 20.80 30.31
N SER A 432 -8.23 21.40 31.23
CA SER A 432 -9.69 21.51 31.09
C SER A 432 -10.13 22.22 29.79
N GLU A 433 -9.40 23.24 29.34
CA GLU A 433 -9.68 23.93 28.08
C GLU A 433 -9.38 23.03 26.87
N GLU A 434 -8.29 22.28 26.91
CA GLU A 434 -7.92 21.31 25.88
C GLU A 434 -8.90 20.14 25.78
N LEU A 435 -9.42 19.67 26.91
CA LEU A 435 -10.47 18.66 26.99
C LEU A 435 -11.76 19.14 26.29
N VAL A 436 -12.20 20.37 26.54
CA VAL A 436 -13.37 20.94 25.85
C VAL A 436 -13.16 21.01 24.33
N ARG A 437 -11.97 21.44 23.89
CA ARG A 437 -11.60 21.45 22.46
C ARG A 437 -11.59 20.04 21.88
N TRP A 438 -11.07 19.07 22.61
CA TRP A 438 -11.00 17.67 22.18
C TRP A 438 -12.39 17.06 22.02
N GLU A 439 -13.28 17.25 22.99
CA GLU A 439 -14.67 16.78 22.92
C GLU A 439 -15.43 17.37 21.73
N ALA A 440 -15.25 18.67 21.44
CA ALA A 440 -15.85 19.29 20.26
C ALA A 440 -15.34 18.65 18.95
N PHE A 441 -14.02 18.42 18.85
CA PHE A 441 -13.42 17.76 17.69
C PHE A 441 -13.88 16.31 17.54
N ARG A 442 -13.94 15.54 18.64
CA ARG A 442 -14.46 14.17 18.66
C ARG A 442 -15.88 14.15 18.12
N TRP A 443 -16.76 15.01 18.64
CA TRP A 443 -18.16 15.05 18.22
C TRP A 443 -18.34 15.36 16.73
N GLU A 444 -17.61 16.37 16.23
CA GLU A 444 -17.59 16.73 14.81
C GLU A 444 -17.15 15.53 13.96
N ARG A 445 -16.04 14.87 14.35
CA ARG A 445 -15.48 13.74 13.63
C ARG A 445 -16.37 12.48 13.63
N LEU A 446 -17.24 12.33 14.63
CA LEU A 446 -18.15 11.19 14.71
C LEU A 446 -19.48 11.44 13.97
N ASN A 447 -19.85 12.69 13.68
CA ASN A 447 -21.16 13.04 13.14
C ASN A 447 -21.15 13.71 11.76
N ASP A 448 -20.10 14.45 11.41
CA ASP A 448 -20.06 15.24 10.18
C ASP A 448 -19.32 14.48 9.05
N SER A 449 -20.06 14.12 8.00
CA SER A 449 -19.54 13.40 6.83
C SER A 449 -18.61 14.23 5.94
N THR A 450 -18.46 15.52 6.18
CA THR A 450 -17.49 16.38 5.47
C THR A 450 -16.07 16.18 5.99
N VAL A 451 -15.93 15.80 7.27
CA VAL A 451 -14.63 15.56 7.94
C VAL A 451 -14.39 14.07 8.24
N ALA A 452 -15.46 13.29 8.46
CA ALA A 452 -15.39 11.87 8.77
C ALA A 452 -15.46 10.98 7.53
N GLY A 453 -14.70 9.89 7.52
CA GLY A 453 -14.89 8.81 6.53
C GLY A 453 -16.06 7.87 6.85
N PHE A 454 -16.47 7.83 8.13
CA PHE A 454 -17.48 6.92 8.65
C PHE A 454 -18.10 7.53 9.90
N THR A 455 -19.40 7.85 9.86
CA THR A 455 -20.12 8.53 10.95
C THR A 455 -20.89 7.55 11.84
N LEU A 456 -21.39 8.00 12.99
CA LEU A 456 -22.31 7.25 13.85
C LEU A 456 -23.55 6.75 13.09
N LYS A 457 -24.08 7.57 12.17
CA LYS A 457 -25.22 7.20 11.32
C LYS A 457 -24.85 6.11 10.31
N ASP A 458 -23.61 6.10 9.81
CA ASP A 458 -23.12 5.03 8.92
C ASP A 458 -22.87 3.74 9.72
N PHE A 459 -22.28 3.86 10.91
CA PHE A 459 -22.09 2.75 11.84
C PHE A 459 -23.41 2.06 12.18
N ALA A 460 -24.44 2.82 12.59
CA ALA A 460 -25.75 2.26 12.93
C ALA A 460 -26.40 1.52 11.74
N ARG A 461 -26.31 2.09 10.53
CA ARG A 461 -26.80 1.45 9.29
C ARG A 461 -26.04 0.17 8.97
N GLU A 462 -24.72 0.16 9.17
CA GLU A 462 -23.91 -1.03 8.92
C GLU A 462 -24.17 -2.15 9.93
N ILE A 463 -24.35 -1.82 11.21
CA ILE A 463 -24.77 -2.79 12.23
C ILE A 463 -26.16 -3.37 11.90
N GLU A 464 -27.13 -2.54 11.51
CA GLU A 464 -28.45 -3.02 11.09
C GLU A 464 -28.36 -3.96 9.89
N ARG A 465 -27.57 -3.60 8.88
CA ARG A 465 -27.33 -4.42 7.68
C ARG A 465 -26.72 -5.77 8.04
N LEU A 466 -25.66 -5.78 8.86
CA LEU A 466 -24.96 -7.01 9.25
C LEU A 466 -25.82 -7.92 10.13
N ASN A 467 -26.69 -7.36 10.98
CA ASN A 467 -27.63 -8.14 11.80
C ASN A 467 -28.73 -8.84 10.98
N GLN A 468 -28.90 -8.51 9.70
CA GLN A 468 -29.79 -9.23 8.78
C GLN A 468 -29.14 -10.47 8.15
N GLU A 469 -27.82 -10.62 8.28
CA GLU A 469 -27.07 -11.78 7.79
C GLU A 469 -27.09 -12.94 8.79
N VAL A 470 -26.80 -14.15 8.32
CA VAL A 470 -26.63 -15.31 9.20
C VAL A 470 -25.25 -15.23 9.85
N LEU A 471 -25.22 -14.76 11.09
CA LEU A 471 -23.99 -14.58 11.86
C LEU A 471 -23.64 -15.82 12.68
N SER A 472 -22.33 -16.15 12.73
CA SER A 472 -21.80 -17.08 13.72
C SER A 472 -21.88 -16.49 15.13
N ASP A 473 -21.74 -17.32 16.17
CA ASP A 473 -21.73 -16.84 17.55
C ASP A 473 -20.54 -15.90 17.83
N ARG A 474 -19.38 -16.16 17.20
CA ARG A 474 -18.21 -15.26 17.22
C ARG A 474 -18.58 -13.90 16.66
N ASP A 475 -19.18 -13.87 15.47
CA ASP A 475 -19.45 -12.63 14.76
C ASP A 475 -20.52 -11.81 15.50
N ARG A 476 -21.54 -12.47 16.06
CA ARG A 476 -22.53 -11.82 16.93
C ARG A 476 -21.88 -11.14 18.13
N GLN A 477 -20.99 -11.85 18.84
CA GLN A 477 -20.26 -11.29 19.98
C GLN A 477 -19.41 -10.08 19.56
N VAL A 478 -18.73 -10.14 18.40
CA VAL A 478 -17.95 -9.00 17.88
C VAL A 478 -18.83 -7.77 17.64
N LEU A 479 -20.01 -7.95 17.04
CA LEU A 479 -20.94 -6.83 16.81
C LEU A 479 -21.48 -6.24 18.12
N GLU A 480 -21.82 -7.08 19.11
CA GLU A 480 -22.25 -6.63 20.43
C GLU A 480 -21.15 -5.82 21.15
N GLU A 481 -19.91 -6.29 21.09
CA GLU A 481 -18.74 -5.56 21.60
C GLU A 481 -18.58 -4.21 20.88
N LEU A 482 -18.76 -4.15 19.57
CA LEU A 482 -18.68 -2.88 18.86
C LEU A 482 -19.75 -1.88 19.27
N VAL A 483 -21.00 -2.31 19.43
CA VAL A 483 -22.08 -1.43 19.90
C VAL A 483 -21.77 -0.88 21.29
N MET A 484 -21.36 -1.74 22.23
CA MET A 484 -20.96 -1.31 23.57
C MET A 484 -19.77 -0.34 23.54
N HIS A 485 -18.81 -0.54 22.63
CA HIS A 485 -17.67 0.37 22.47
C HIS A 485 -18.12 1.77 22.05
N VAL A 486 -19.00 1.85 21.05
CA VAL A 486 -19.51 3.12 20.53
C VAL A 486 -20.37 3.82 21.57
N GLU A 487 -21.27 3.11 22.25
CA GLU A 487 -22.08 3.67 23.34
C GLU A 487 -21.21 4.28 24.46
N ALA A 488 -20.10 3.63 24.82
CA ALA A 488 -19.17 4.12 25.82
C ALA A 488 -18.38 5.38 25.39
N MET A 489 -18.33 5.69 24.10
CA MET A 489 -17.68 6.91 23.57
C MET A 489 -18.64 8.09 23.44
N MET A 490 -19.96 7.84 23.49
CA MET A 490 -20.97 8.87 23.31
C MET A 490 -20.91 9.88 24.45
N PRO A 491 -20.90 11.19 24.16
CA PRO A 491 -20.92 12.19 25.20
C PRO A 491 -22.30 12.19 25.89
N PRO A 492 -22.42 12.69 27.14
CA PRO A 492 -23.68 12.70 27.88
C PRO A 492 -24.85 13.31 27.08
N GLN A 493 -24.58 14.33 26.28
CA GLN A 493 -25.56 15.06 25.46
C GLN A 493 -26.15 14.23 24.32
N ALA A 494 -25.61 13.05 24.01
CA ALA A 494 -26.15 12.20 22.96
C ALA A 494 -27.30 11.30 23.44
N PHE A 495 -27.55 11.28 24.75
CA PHE A 495 -28.64 10.54 25.39
C PHE A 495 -29.80 11.45 25.87
N ASP A 496 -29.65 12.77 25.67
CA ASP A 496 -30.69 13.79 25.84
C ASP A 496 -31.41 14.03 24.51
#